data_AF-M3AXG5-F1
#
_entry.id   AF-M3AXG5-F1
#
_cell.length_a   1.000
_cell.length_b   1.000
_cell.length_c   1.000
_cell.angle_alpha   90.00
_cell.angle_beta   90.00
_cell.angle_gamma   90.00
#
_symmetry.space_group_name_H-M   'P 1'
#
loop_
_entity.id
_entity.type
_entity.pdbx_description
1 polymer ?
#
loop_
_entity_poly.entity_id
_entity_poly.type
_entity_poly.pdbx_seq_one_letter_code
_entity_poly.pdbx_strand_id
1 'polypeptide(L)'
;MSEVTFAKSFLATLDKKAIKLPADHVSDPRKYPNQSPYTLPKQTHPYPRKTGPTSTQQAHAKTISATLKPMKAGETVTLPNIALDSTIFDLKSQYASQTGLQQDKIKLLLNKKPAQDLKTLKDLGVEKDVEFSIMILGGAGSTPRAHSPAMEVDEKTPAPESEKAAVEAEKMDTSDDSPESIINTDHFWSDLQGFLTTRLKDEAQGERLSKLFRQAWSSSSTKP
;
A
#
# COMPACT_ATOMS: atom_id res chain seq x y z
N MET A 1 -47.83 44.74 -12.94
CA MET A 1 -46.71 45.52 -13.50
C MET A 1 -46.28 44.84 -14.79
N SER A 2 -46.26 45.54 -15.93
CA SER A 2 -45.84 44.95 -17.20
C SER A 2 -44.32 44.79 -17.24
N GLU A 3 -43.82 43.81 -17.98
CA GLU A 3 -42.38 43.56 -18.14
C GLU A 3 -41.60 44.81 -18.59
N VAL A 4 -42.24 45.66 -19.41
CA VAL A 4 -41.70 46.95 -19.84
C VAL A 4 -41.49 47.92 -18.68
N THR A 5 -42.40 47.97 -17.71
CA THR A 5 -42.23 48.81 -16.51
C THR A 5 -41.11 48.31 -15.59
N PHE A 6 -40.97 46.98 -15.46
CA PHE A 6 -39.85 46.38 -14.76
C PHE A 6 -38.51 46.70 -15.44
N ALA A 7 -38.40 46.46 -16.75
CA ALA A 7 -37.19 46.73 -17.51
C ALA A 7 -36.74 48.19 -17.41
N LYS A 8 -37.67 49.15 -17.53
CA LYS A 8 -37.37 50.59 -17.35
C LYS A 8 -36.86 50.89 -15.94
N SER A 9 -37.50 50.34 -14.91
CA SER A 9 -37.04 50.54 -13.52
C SER A 9 -35.66 49.90 -13.26
N PHE A 10 -35.41 48.72 -13.82
CA PHE A 10 -34.14 48.01 -13.66
C PHE A 10 -33.00 48.75 -14.37
N LEU A 11 -33.20 49.20 -15.61
CA LEU A 11 -32.22 50.01 -16.33
C LEU A 11 -31.89 51.31 -15.58
N ALA A 12 -32.90 51.99 -15.03
CA ALA A 12 -32.68 53.18 -14.20
C ALA A 12 -31.88 52.89 -12.91
N THR A 13 -31.91 51.66 -12.39
CA THR A 13 -31.04 51.26 -11.25
C THR A 13 -29.62 50.92 -11.70
N LEU A 14 -29.44 50.38 -12.91
CA LEU A 14 -28.12 50.06 -13.46
C LEU A 14 -27.36 51.32 -13.86
N ASP A 15 -28.05 52.29 -14.46
CA ASP A 15 -27.46 53.55 -14.93
C ASP A 15 -26.90 54.40 -13.77
N LYS A 16 -27.44 54.24 -12.56
CA LYS A 16 -26.92 54.89 -11.34
C LYS A 16 -25.65 54.24 -10.78
N LYS A 17 -25.25 53.07 -11.28
CA LYS A 17 -24.06 52.36 -10.78
C LYS A 17 -22.84 52.81 -11.58
N ALA A 18 -21.72 53.05 -10.88
CA ALA A 18 -20.47 53.40 -11.54
C ALA A 18 -20.00 52.26 -12.47
N ILE A 19 -19.63 52.61 -13.71
CA ILE A 19 -19.13 51.67 -14.73
C ILE A 19 -17.75 51.10 -14.33
N LYS A 20 -16.97 51.87 -13.57
CA LYS A 20 -15.65 51.49 -13.05
C LYS A 20 -15.61 51.75 -11.55
N LEU A 21 -15.15 50.76 -10.79
CA LEU A 21 -14.84 50.93 -9.38
C LEU A 21 -13.39 51.46 -9.27
N PRO A 22 -13.12 52.48 -8.42
CA PRO A 22 -11.75 52.94 -8.16
C PRO A 22 -10.94 51.87 -7.44
N ALA A 23 -9.60 51.97 -7.50
CA ALA A 23 -8.69 50.99 -6.89
C ALA A 23 -8.89 50.85 -5.36
N ASP A 24 -9.34 51.92 -4.68
CA ASP A 24 -9.57 51.96 -3.23
C ASP A 24 -11.00 51.54 -2.83
N HIS A 25 -11.82 51.05 -3.76
CA HIS A 25 -13.18 50.64 -3.44
C HIS A 25 -13.21 49.36 -2.60
N VAL A 26 -13.59 49.49 -1.33
CA VAL A 26 -13.82 48.37 -0.42
C VAL A 26 -15.31 48.26 -0.11
N SER A 27 -15.93 47.12 -0.46
CA SER A 27 -17.32 46.82 -0.12
C SER A 27 -17.41 45.94 1.12
N ASP A 28 -18.16 46.40 2.13
CA ASP A 28 -18.36 45.70 3.40
C ASP A 28 -19.25 44.46 3.20
N PRO A 29 -18.75 43.24 3.51
CA PRO A 29 -19.49 42.01 3.33
C PRO A 29 -20.78 41.91 4.15
N ARG A 30 -20.91 42.70 5.22
CA ARG A 30 -22.09 42.73 6.08
C ARG A 30 -23.27 43.50 5.49
N LYS A 31 -23.03 44.32 4.46
CA LYS A 31 -24.07 45.12 3.79
C LYS A 31 -24.65 44.44 2.56
N TYR A 32 -24.10 43.31 2.14
CA TYR A 32 -24.69 42.58 1.01
C TYR A 32 -26.07 42.05 1.40
N PRO A 33 -27.08 42.21 0.52
CA PRO A 33 -28.37 41.57 0.76
C PRO A 33 -28.16 40.06 0.83
N ASN A 34 -28.93 39.37 1.68
CA ASN A 34 -28.94 37.92 1.76
C ASN A 34 -29.41 37.33 0.42
N GLN A 35 -28.46 37.11 -0.50
CA GLN A 35 -28.71 36.38 -1.73
C GLN A 35 -28.64 34.90 -1.43
N SER A 36 -29.60 34.14 -1.96
CA SER A 36 -29.44 32.69 -2.04
C SER A 36 -28.11 32.42 -2.74
N PRO A 37 -27.25 31.53 -2.20
CA PRO A 37 -25.98 31.23 -2.84
C PRO A 37 -26.22 30.95 -4.32
N TYR A 38 -25.42 31.58 -5.19
CA TYR A 38 -25.48 31.35 -6.63
C TYR A 38 -25.10 29.89 -6.88
N THR A 39 -26.08 29.01 -6.80
CA THR A 39 -25.90 27.61 -7.15
C THR A 39 -25.90 27.57 -8.66
N LEU A 40 -24.79 27.10 -9.21
CA LEU A 40 -24.72 26.72 -10.62
C LEU A 40 -26.01 25.99 -11.01
N PRO A 41 -26.64 26.33 -12.15
CA PRO A 41 -27.78 25.59 -12.65
C PRO A 41 -27.49 24.10 -12.57
N LYS A 42 -28.46 23.32 -12.08
CA LYS A 42 -28.31 21.87 -12.02
C LYS A 42 -28.02 21.39 -13.45
N GLN A 43 -26.82 20.86 -13.64
CA GLN A 43 -26.40 20.24 -14.89
C GLN A 43 -27.47 19.25 -15.36
N THR A 44 -28.00 19.46 -16.57
CA THR A 44 -29.07 18.63 -17.16
C THR A 44 -28.56 17.27 -17.61
N HIS A 45 -27.24 17.13 -17.73
CA HIS A 45 -26.58 15.90 -18.14
C HIS A 45 -25.57 15.48 -17.07
N PRO A 46 -25.50 14.18 -16.75
CA PRO A 46 -24.49 13.68 -15.83
C PRO A 46 -23.10 13.92 -16.42
N TYR A 47 -22.16 14.40 -15.60
CA TYR A 47 -20.75 14.44 -15.97
C TYR A 47 -20.32 13.08 -16.53
N PRO A 48 -19.54 13.04 -17.62
CA PRO A 48 -18.91 11.80 -18.09
C PRO A 48 -18.09 11.24 -16.93
N ARG A 49 -18.60 10.19 -16.30
CA ARG A 49 -17.83 9.43 -15.31
C ARG A 49 -16.71 8.81 -16.11
N LYS A 50 -15.46 9.08 -15.69
CA LYS A 50 -14.37 8.18 -16.04
C LYS A 50 -14.82 6.83 -15.52
N THR A 51 -15.20 5.92 -16.40
CA THR A 51 -15.36 4.53 -16.05
C THR A 51 -14.06 4.17 -15.36
N GLY A 52 -14.13 3.85 -14.06
CA GLY A 52 -12.99 3.24 -13.37
C GLY A 52 -12.49 2.07 -14.23
N PRO A 53 -11.22 1.68 -14.08
CA PRO A 53 -10.57 0.74 -15.01
C PRO A 53 -11.52 -0.43 -15.28
N THR A 54 -12.05 -0.48 -16.51
CA THR A 54 -12.91 -1.57 -16.94
C THR A 54 -12.11 -2.84 -16.68
N SER A 55 -12.73 -3.90 -16.16
CA SER A 55 -12.09 -5.20 -15.92
C SER A 55 -11.27 -5.72 -17.11
N THR A 56 -11.50 -5.20 -18.31
CA THR A 56 -10.74 -5.45 -19.54
C THR A 56 -9.36 -4.76 -19.60
N GLN A 57 -9.10 -3.68 -18.86
CA GLN A 57 -7.77 -3.03 -18.78
C GLN A 57 -6.81 -3.74 -17.81
N GLN A 58 -7.32 -4.51 -16.84
CA GLN A 58 -6.48 -5.39 -16.01
C GLN A 58 -5.97 -6.61 -16.80
N ALA A 59 -6.58 -6.95 -17.94
CA ALA A 59 -6.23 -8.12 -18.75
C ALA A 59 -5.16 -7.85 -19.83
N HIS A 60 -4.69 -6.60 -19.97
CA HIS A 60 -3.65 -6.23 -20.95
C HIS A 60 -2.32 -5.82 -20.30
N ALA A 61 -2.06 -6.23 -19.06
CA ALA A 61 -0.67 -6.32 -18.63
C ALA A 61 -0.01 -7.35 -19.56
N LYS A 62 0.79 -6.89 -20.52
CA LYS A 62 1.62 -7.79 -21.32
C LYS A 62 2.57 -8.46 -20.34
N THR A 63 2.31 -9.73 -20.08
CA THR A 63 3.05 -10.52 -19.10
C THR A 63 4.11 -11.33 -19.82
N ILE A 64 5.34 -11.30 -19.32
CA ILE A 64 6.51 -11.92 -19.93
C ILE A 64 7.15 -12.87 -18.92
N SER A 65 7.73 -13.97 -19.41
CA SER A 65 8.59 -14.84 -18.62
C SER A 65 10.00 -14.23 -18.51
N ALA A 66 10.48 -14.00 -17.28
CA ALA A 66 11.87 -13.63 -17.06
C ALA A 66 12.63 -14.81 -16.45
N THR A 67 13.77 -15.16 -17.06
CA THR A 67 14.70 -16.17 -16.54
C THR A 67 15.86 -15.46 -15.88
N LEU A 68 16.03 -15.69 -14.58
CA LEU A 68 17.08 -15.10 -13.76
C LEU A 68 18.22 -16.10 -13.60
N LYS A 69 19.35 -15.87 -14.31
CA LYS A 69 20.55 -16.73 -14.27
C LYS A 69 21.61 -16.12 -13.34
N PRO A 70 21.89 -16.71 -12.18
CA PRO A 70 22.98 -16.25 -11.32
C PRO A 70 24.36 -16.52 -11.95
N MET A 71 25.25 -15.55 -11.89
CA MET A 71 26.60 -15.62 -12.49
C MET A 71 27.60 -16.42 -11.63
N LYS A 72 27.34 -16.56 -10.33
CA LYS A 72 28.15 -17.37 -9.40
C LYS A 72 27.20 -18.12 -8.48
N ALA A 73 27.39 -19.44 -8.40
CA ALA A 73 26.68 -20.42 -7.56
C ALA A 73 25.26 -19.99 -7.11
N GLY A 74 24.25 -20.41 -7.87
CA GLY A 74 22.85 -20.22 -7.50
C GLY A 74 21.93 -20.96 -8.47
N GLU A 75 20.70 -21.21 -8.03
CA GLU A 75 19.66 -21.85 -8.83
C GLU A 75 19.10 -20.87 -9.87
N THR A 76 18.90 -21.34 -11.10
CA THR A 76 18.24 -20.57 -12.16
C THR A 76 16.77 -20.50 -11.87
N VAL A 77 16.27 -19.30 -11.60
CA VAL A 77 14.87 -19.09 -11.25
C VAL A 77 14.14 -18.52 -12.45
N THR A 78 13.09 -19.20 -12.88
CA THR A 78 12.14 -18.69 -13.87
C THR A 78 10.98 -18.04 -13.12
N LEU A 79 10.79 -16.74 -13.35
CA LEU A 79 9.64 -16.00 -12.82
C LEU A 79 8.59 -15.89 -13.94
N PRO A 80 7.52 -16.70 -13.91
CA PRO A 80 6.44 -16.60 -14.88
C PRO A 80 5.57 -15.37 -14.56
N ASN A 81 4.96 -14.80 -15.61
CA ASN A 81 3.88 -13.82 -15.47
C ASN A 81 4.31 -12.47 -14.85
N ILE A 82 5.42 -11.90 -15.31
CA ILE A 82 5.86 -10.56 -14.90
C ILE A 82 5.25 -9.51 -15.81
N ALA A 83 4.59 -8.51 -15.24
CA ALA A 83 4.06 -7.38 -16.00
C ALA A 83 5.18 -6.46 -16.52
N LEU A 84 5.06 -5.93 -17.74
CA LEU A 84 6.00 -4.95 -18.31
C LEU A 84 6.21 -3.69 -17.45
N ASP A 85 5.20 -3.31 -16.67
CA ASP A 85 5.25 -2.13 -15.80
C ASP A 85 5.90 -2.44 -14.43
N SER A 86 6.24 -3.70 -14.16
CA SER A 86 6.95 -4.09 -12.95
C SER A 86 8.36 -3.49 -12.91
N THR A 87 8.83 -3.21 -11.70
CA THR A 87 10.16 -2.63 -11.48
C THR A 87 11.21 -3.72 -11.30
N ILE A 88 12.48 -3.36 -11.54
CA ILE A 88 13.61 -4.25 -11.23
C ILE A 88 13.67 -4.56 -9.72
N PHE A 89 13.25 -3.64 -8.88
CA PHE A 89 13.12 -3.87 -7.44
C PHE A 89 12.19 -5.04 -7.13
N ASP A 90 11.02 -5.09 -7.78
CA ASP A 90 10.05 -6.18 -7.57
C ASP A 90 10.63 -7.53 -7.98
N LEU A 91 11.39 -7.58 -9.08
CA LEU A 91 12.08 -8.81 -9.51
C LEU A 91 13.16 -9.25 -8.53
N LYS A 92 13.92 -8.31 -7.96
CA LYS A 92 14.91 -8.61 -6.92
C LYS A 92 14.24 -9.13 -5.66
N SER A 93 13.10 -8.57 -5.28
CA SER A 93 12.30 -9.01 -4.13
C SER A 93 11.76 -10.43 -4.32
N GLN A 94 11.20 -10.73 -5.49
CA GLN A 94 10.72 -12.08 -5.81
C GLN A 94 11.86 -13.11 -5.82
N TYR A 95 12.99 -12.78 -6.45
CA TYR A 95 14.16 -13.65 -6.44
C TYR A 95 14.74 -13.86 -5.04
N ALA A 96 14.83 -12.80 -4.24
CA ALA A 96 15.24 -12.83 -2.84
C ALA A 96 14.32 -13.74 -2.00
N SER A 97 13.01 -13.66 -2.20
CA SER A 97 12.04 -14.49 -1.48
C SER A 97 12.19 -15.99 -1.77
N GLN A 98 12.57 -16.35 -2.99
CA GLN A 98 12.73 -17.75 -3.39
C GLN A 98 14.10 -18.33 -3.03
N THR A 99 15.14 -17.49 -3.02
CA THR A 99 16.52 -17.92 -2.71
C THR A 99 16.95 -17.66 -1.27
N GLY A 100 16.15 -16.94 -0.49
CA GLY A 100 16.48 -16.54 0.88
C GLY A 100 17.60 -15.51 0.98
N LEU A 101 17.94 -14.83 -0.12
CA LEU A 101 19.01 -13.84 -0.20
C LEU A 101 18.50 -12.42 0.10
N GLN A 102 19.34 -11.56 0.66
CA GLN A 102 19.00 -10.15 0.90
C GLN A 102 19.08 -9.35 -0.41
N GLN A 103 18.08 -8.50 -0.65
CA GLN A 103 17.93 -7.71 -1.90
C GLN A 103 19.12 -6.79 -2.18
N ASP A 104 19.77 -6.25 -1.14
CA ASP A 104 20.94 -5.37 -1.24
C ASP A 104 22.18 -6.07 -1.81
N LYS A 105 22.27 -7.40 -1.63
CA LYS A 105 23.37 -8.21 -2.13
C LYS A 105 23.17 -8.64 -3.59
N ILE A 106 22.01 -8.36 -4.17
CA ILE A 106 21.61 -8.81 -5.51
C ILE A 106 21.71 -7.63 -6.48
N LYS A 107 22.62 -7.74 -7.46
CA LYS A 107 22.64 -6.86 -8.63
C LYS A 107 22.03 -7.59 -9.82
N LEU A 108 20.98 -7.01 -10.39
CA LEU A 108 20.37 -7.50 -11.63
C LEU A 108 21.10 -6.87 -12.83
N LEU A 109 21.53 -7.70 -13.78
CA LEU A 109 22.18 -7.25 -15.01
C LEU A 109 21.33 -7.67 -16.22
N LEU A 110 21.06 -6.72 -17.10
CA LEU A 110 20.46 -6.97 -18.42
C LEU A 110 21.56 -6.81 -19.47
N ASN A 111 21.83 -7.84 -20.28
CA ASN A 111 22.88 -7.81 -21.31
C ASN A 111 24.24 -7.34 -20.75
N LYS A 112 24.62 -7.82 -19.56
CA LYS A 112 25.84 -7.45 -18.81
C LYS A 112 25.88 -5.99 -18.30
N LYS A 113 24.80 -5.22 -18.42
CA LYS A 113 24.68 -3.87 -17.84
C LYS A 113 23.87 -3.92 -16.54
N PRO A 114 24.34 -3.30 -15.44
CA PRO A 114 23.58 -3.25 -14.20
C PRO A 114 22.28 -2.46 -14.40
N ALA A 115 21.16 -3.08 -14.06
CA ALA A 115 19.84 -2.50 -14.13
C ALA A 115 19.53 -1.80 -12.79
N GLN A 116 19.01 -0.57 -12.86
CA GLN A 116 18.70 0.23 -11.68
C GLN A 116 17.28 -0.05 -11.19
N ASP A 117 17.11 -0.23 -9.89
CA ASP A 117 15.88 -0.64 -9.21
C ASP A 117 14.60 0.11 -9.61
N LEU A 118 14.70 1.41 -9.88
CA LEU A 118 13.57 2.27 -10.23
C LEU A 118 13.13 2.16 -11.70
N LYS A 119 13.89 1.47 -12.55
CA LYS A 119 13.51 1.30 -13.96
C LYS A 119 12.50 0.17 -14.11
N THR A 120 11.53 0.38 -14.98
CA THR A 120 10.57 -0.66 -15.37
C THR A 120 11.15 -1.54 -16.48
N LEU A 121 10.57 -2.73 -16.67
CA LEU A 121 10.97 -3.60 -17.78
C LEU A 121 10.75 -2.92 -19.14
N LYS A 122 9.69 -2.12 -19.25
CA LYS A 122 9.41 -1.29 -20.42
C LYS A 122 10.53 -0.29 -20.73
N ASP A 123 11.08 0.38 -19.72
CA ASP A 123 12.17 1.36 -19.90
C ASP A 123 13.49 0.71 -20.30
N LEU A 124 13.66 -0.59 -19.99
CA LEU A 124 14.81 -1.38 -20.39
C LEU A 124 14.70 -1.95 -21.81
N GLY A 125 13.59 -1.68 -22.52
CA GLY A 125 13.36 -2.17 -23.88
C GLY A 125 13.07 -3.67 -23.95
N VAL A 126 12.51 -4.23 -22.88
CA VAL A 126 12.08 -5.63 -22.82
C VAL A 126 10.73 -5.78 -23.53
N GLU A 127 10.70 -6.51 -24.64
CA GLU A 127 9.47 -6.74 -25.41
C GLU A 127 9.00 -8.21 -25.43
N LYS A 128 9.88 -9.17 -25.11
CA LYS A 128 9.62 -10.63 -25.03
C LYS A 128 10.53 -11.28 -23.99
N ASP A 129 10.45 -12.62 -23.82
CA ASP A 129 11.18 -13.42 -22.83
C ASP A 129 12.60 -12.91 -22.56
N VAL A 130 12.88 -12.58 -21.30
CA VAL A 130 14.14 -11.93 -20.91
C VAL A 130 15.01 -12.84 -20.07
N GLU A 131 16.28 -12.87 -20.42
CA GLU A 131 17.32 -13.41 -19.56
C GLU A 131 18.01 -12.28 -18.79
N PHE A 132 17.88 -12.27 -17.46
CA PHE A 132 18.66 -11.39 -16.61
C PHE A 132 19.78 -12.19 -15.94
N SER A 133 20.97 -11.62 -15.91
CA SER A 133 22.10 -12.18 -15.16
C SER A 133 22.12 -11.59 -13.75
N ILE A 134 22.22 -12.42 -12.73
CA ILE A 134 22.29 -11.96 -11.34
C ILE A 134 23.72 -12.04 -10.84
N MET A 135 24.24 -10.92 -10.35
CA MET A 135 25.50 -10.86 -9.63
C MET A 135 25.22 -10.75 -8.13
N ILE A 136 25.58 -11.78 -7.38
CA ILE A 136 25.47 -11.82 -5.93
C ILE A 136 26.78 -11.27 -5.34
N LEU A 137 26.69 -10.17 -4.60
CA LEU A 137 27.81 -9.57 -3.88
C LEU A 137 27.83 -10.13 -2.44
N GLY A 138 28.67 -11.15 -2.22
CA GLY A 138 28.85 -11.80 -0.91
C GLY A 138 28.76 -13.32 -1.04
N GLY A 139 29.92 -13.97 -1.11
CA GLY A 139 30.00 -15.43 -1.26
C GLY A 139 29.61 -16.18 0.01
N ALA A 140 28.97 -17.34 -0.21
CA ALA A 140 28.84 -18.51 0.66
C ALA A 140 28.26 -18.30 2.08
N GLY A 141 27.11 -18.95 2.34
CA GLY A 141 26.70 -19.31 3.69
C GLY A 141 25.21 -19.14 3.95
N SER A 142 24.45 -20.21 3.79
CA SER A 142 23.15 -20.40 4.42
C SER A 142 23.24 -20.13 5.93
N THR A 143 22.50 -19.14 6.42
CA THR A 143 21.95 -19.14 7.79
C THR A 143 20.59 -18.44 7.74
N PRO A 144 19.50 -19.06 8.20
CA PRO A 144 18.29 -18.32 8.49
C PRO A 144 18.56 -17.60 9.81
N ARG A 145 18.73 -16.28 9.77
CA ARG A 145 18.80 -15.47 10.99
C ARG A 145 18.01 -14.19 10.80
N ALA A 146 16.85 -14.20 11.47
CA ALA A 146 16.13 -13.08 12.07
C ALA A 146 16.65 -11.68 11.73
N HIS A 147 15.80 -10.90 11.06
CA HIS A 147 15.87 -9.45 11.11
C HIS A 147 14.82 -8.93 12.10
N SER A 148 15.27 -8.67 13.32
CA SER A 148 14.80 -7.55 14.12
C SER A 148 16.04 -6.68 14.38
N PRO A 149 16.03 -5.39 14.04
CA PRO A 149 17.21 -4.56 14.12
C PRO A 149 17.47 -4.15 15.58
N ALA A 150 18.65 -4.50 16.09
CA ALA A 150 19.23 -3.85 17.26
C ALA A 150 19.65 -2.43 16.84
N MET A 151 18.98 -1.41 17.37
CA MET A 151 19.50 -0.04 17.41
C MET A 151 20.13 0.17 18.78
N GLU A 152 21.45 0.37 18.77
CA GLU A 152 22.22 0.97 19.86
C GLU A 152 21.66 2.37 20.15
N VAL A 153 21.29 2.64 21.41
CA VAL A 153 20.87 3.95 21.90
C VAL A 153 22.01 4.52 22.74
N ASP A 154 22.53 5.65 22.27
CA ASP A 154 23.60 6.47 22.85
C ASP A 154 23.19 7.06 24.22
N GLU A 155 24.15 7.06 25.14
CA GLU A 155 24.02 7.39 26.56
C GLU A 155 24.07 8.92 26.81
N LYS A 156 22.91 9.58 27.04
CA LYS A 156 22.72 10.75 27.96
C LYS A 156 21.36 11.45 27.77
N THR A 157 20.35 11.14 28.60
CA THR A 157 19.44 12.09 29.31
C THR A 157 18.39 11.31 30.14
N PRO A 158 17.89 11.86 31.28
CA PRO A 158 17.09 11.10 32.26
C PRO A 158 15.59 10.99 31.92
N ALA A 159 15.01 9.87 32.37
CA ALA A 159 13.66 9.28 32.25
C ALA A 159 12.39 10.18 32.14
N PRO A 160 11.25 9.57 31.70
CA PRO A 160 10.28 9.12 32.72
C PRO A 160 9.65 7.72 32.51
N GLU A 161 9.71 6.91 33.58
CA GLU A 161 8.67 6.07 34.20
C GLU A 161 7.71 5.13 33.41
N SER A 162 8.02 4.65 32.20
CA SER A 162 7.22 3.55 31.59
C SER A 162 7.95 2.21 31.47
N GLU A 163 9.21 2.12 31.90
CA GLU A 163 10.10 1.01 31.56
C GLU A 163 10.11 -0.13 32.60
N LYS A 164 9.53 0.07 33.79
CA LYS A 164 9.43 -0.99 34.80
C LYS A 164 8.32 -2.02 34.53
N ALA A 165 7.35 -1.72 33.65
CA ALA A 165 6.35 -2.69 33.24
C ALA A 165 6.79 -3.57 32.04
N ALA A 166 7.78 -3.11 31.26
CA ALA A 166 8.32 -3.88 30.13
C ALA A 166 9.40 -4.90 30.57
N VAL A 167 10.20 -4.55 31.59
CA VAL A 167 11.29 -5.42 32.07
C VAL A 167 10.80 -6.65 32.85
N GLU A 168 9.58 -6.61 33.41
CA GLU A 168 9.00 -7.75 34.12
C GLU A 168 8.27 -8.74 33.19
N ALA A 169 7.99 -8.35 31.94
CA ALA A 169 7.51 -9.24 30.88
C ALA A 169 8.66 -9.93 30.10
N GLU A 170 9.91 -9.49 30.27
CA GLU A 170 11.09 -10.06 29.59
C GLU A 170 11.77 -11.22 30.33
N LYS A 171 11.21 -11.72 31.44
CA LYS A 171 11.80 -12.85 32.22
C LYS A 171 11.09 -14.19 32.12
N MET A 172 10.04 -14.31 31.33
CA MET A 172 9.44 -15.58 30.89
C MET A 172 8.89 -15.28 29.48
N ASP A 173 9.58 -15.57 28.39
CA ASP A 173 9.53 -16.89 27.78
C ASP A 173 10.65 -16.97 26.73
N THR A 174 11.80 -17.51 27.13
CA THR A 174 12.72 -18.14 26.19
C THR A 174 12.29 -19.61 26.08
N SER A 175 11.24 -19.87 25.31
CA SER A 175 10.93 -21.21 24.84
C SER A 175 11.16 -21.26 23.33
N ASP A 176 11.92 -22.26 22.92
CA ASP A 176 12.16 -22.68 21.54
C ASP A 176 10.85 -23.22 20.94
N ASP A 177 9.81 -22.37 20.86
CA ASP A 177 8.51 -22.77 20.38
C ASP A 177 8.48 -22.75 18.85
N SER A 178 8.75 -23.92 18.27
CA SER A 178 8.55 -24.17 16.85
C SER A 178 7.12 -23.74 16.43
N PRO A 179 6.90 -23.27 15.20
CA PRO A 179 5.59 -22.78 14.76
C PRO A 179 4.45 -23.80 14.95
N GLU A 180 4.79 -25.10 14.98
CA GLU A 180 3.87 -26.18 15.25
C GLU A 180 3.46 -26.29 16.73
N SER A 181 4.33 -25.98 17.70
CA SER A 181 3.99 -26.03 19.14
C SER A 181 3.07 -24.87 19.56
N ILE A 182 3.23 -23.70 18.92
CA ILE A 182 2.39 -22.51 19.17
C ILE A 182 0.93 -22.77 18.80
N ILE A 183 0.68 -23.39 17.65
CA ILE A 183 -0.70 -23.68 17.16
C ILE A 183 -1.42 -24.69 18.07
N ASN A 184 -0.66 -25.56 18.75
CA ASN A 184 -1.20 -26.51 19.72
C ASN A 184 -1.59 -25.87 21.06
N THR A 185 -1.16 -24.63 21.31
CA THR A 185 -1.38 -23.94 22.59
C THR A 185 -2.73 -23.21 22.59
N ASP A 186 -3.50 -23.31 23.67
CA ASP A 186 -4.80 -22.62 23.80
C ASP A 186 -4.67 -21.08 23.76
N HIS A 187 -3.50 -20.55 24.16
CA HIS A 187 -3.19 -19.12 24.14
C HIS A 187 -3.27 -18.52 22.73
N PHE A 188 -2.78 -19.25 21.71
CA PHE A 188 -2.88 -18.83 20.31
C PHE A 188 -4.34 -18.65 19.86
N TRP A 189 -5.22 -19.57 20.26
CA TRP A 189 -6.63 -19.53 19.88
C TRP A 189 -7.39 -18.42 20.62
N SER A 190 -7.02 -18.10 21.87
CA SER A 190 -7.57 -16.94 22.57
C SER A 190 -7.13 -15.62 21.94
N ASP A 191 -5.88 -15.51 21.49
CA ASP A 191 -5.37 -14.32 20.82
C ASP A 191 -6.01 -14.14 19.43
N LEU A 192 -6.16 -15.22 18.65
CA LEU A 192 -6.86 -15.21 17.37
C LEU A 192 -8.32 -14.74 17.54
N GLN A 193 -9.01 -15.19 18.60
CA GLN A 193 -10.35 -14.72 18.90
C GLN A 193 -10.36 -13.22 19.21
N GLY A 194 -9.45 -12.73 20.06
CA GLY A 194 -9.30 -11.31 20.38
C GLY A 194 -8.98 -10.44 19.15
N PHE A 195 -8.16 -10.96 18.24
CA PHE A 195 -7.86 -10.30 16.97
C PHE A 195 -9.11 -10.18 16.09
N LEU A 196 -9.88 -11.27 15.96
CA LEU A 196 -11.09 -11.29 15.15
C LEU A 196 -12.17 -10.36 15.71
N THR A 197 -12.42 -10.35 17.01
CA THR A 197 -13.41 -9.44 17.62
C THR A 197 -13.01 -7.98 17.43
N THR A 198 -11.72 -7.66 17.56
CA THR A 198 -11.19 -6.30 17.34
C THR A 198 -11.35 -5.84 15.89
N ARG A 199 -11.09 -6.72 14.92
CA ARG A 199 -11.16 -6.40 13.49
C ARG A 199 -12.59 -6.34 12.96
N LEU A 200 -13.45 -7.25 13.39
CA LEU A 200 -14.83 -7.33 12.92
C LEU A 200 -15.76 -6.37 13.69
N LYS A 201 -15.35 -5.89 14.88
CA LYS A 201 -16.20 -5.11 15.81
C LYS A 201 -17.53 -5.82 16.14
N ASP A 202 -17.51 -7.16 16.03
CA ASP A 202 -18.63 -8.05 16.27
C ASP A 202 -18.10 -9.26 17.05
N GLU A 203 -18.55 -9.38 18.29
CA GLU A 203 -18.12 -10.41 19.24
C GLU A 203 -18.65 -11.80 18.84
N ALA A 204 -19.89 -11.86 18.35
CA ALA A 204 -20.53 -13.12 17.98
C ALA A 204 -19.90 -13.74 16.72
N GLN A 205 -19.51 -12.92 15.74
CA GLN A 205 -18.83 -13.40 14.54
C GLN A 205 -17.38 -13.79 14.83
N GLY A 206 -16.68 -13.06 15.69
CA GLY A 206 -15.31 -13.38 16.11
C GLY A 206 -15.23 -14.76 16.78
N GLU A 207 -16.14 -15.04 17.72
CA GLU A 207 -16.25 -16.35 18.36
C GLU A 207 -16.62 -17.48 17.40
N ARG A 208 -17.55 -17.21 16.47
CA ARG A 208 -17.98 -18.22 15.51
C ARG A 208 -16.84 -18.63 14.59
N LEU A 209 -16.08 -17.65 14.10
CA LEU A 209 -14.94 -17.89 13.21
C LEU A 209 -13.80 -18.60 13.95
N SER A 210 -13.47 -18.21 15.18
CA SER A 210 -12.42 -18.90 15.95
C SER A 210 -12.76 -20.38 16.21
N LYS A 211 -14.02 -20.68 16.56
CA LYS A 211 -14.52 -22.06 16.72
C LYS A 211 -14.46 -22.85 15.40
N LEU A 212 -14.86 -22.24 14.27
CA LEU A 212 -14.79 -22.87 12.95
C LEU A 212 -13.35 -23.18 12.54
N PHE A 213 -12.41 -22.25 12.73
CA PHE A 213 -11.00 -22.49 12.43
C PHE A 213 -10.42 -23.61 13.28
N ARG A 214 -10.70 -23.64 14.59
CA ARG A 214 -10.25 -24.72 15.47
C ARG A 214 -10.82 -26.08 15.06
N GLN A 215 -12.10 -26.13 14.69
CA GLN A 215 -12.74 -27.34 14.19
C GLN A 215 -12.15 -27.81 12.87
N ALA A 216 -11.96 -26.91 11.89
CA ALA A 216 -11.36 -27.23 10.60
C ALA A 216 -9.93 -27.72 10.75
N TRP A 217 -9.14 -27.07 11.62
CA TRP A 217 -7.78 -27.48 11.92
C TRP A 217 -7.72 -28.87 12.53
N SER A 218 -8.51 -29.14 13.58
CA SER A 218 -8.59 -30.48 14.19
C SER A 218 -9.05 -31.57 13.20
N SER A 219 -9.92 -31.22 12.26
CA SER A 219 -10.37 -32.13 11.20
C SER A 219 -9.26 -32.43 10.19
N SER A 220 -8.43 -31.43 9.89
CA SER A 220 -7.28 -31.58 8.99
C SER A 220 -6.11 -32.35 9.62
N SER A 221 -5.91 -32.25 10.94
CA SER A 221 -4.87 -32.99 11.67
C SER A 221 -5.27 -34.44 12.00
N THR A 222 -6.57 -34.75 12.02
CA THR A 222 -7.10 -36.10 12.34
C THR A 222 -7.21 -37.01 11.11
N LYS A 223 -6.99 -36.50 9.89
CA LYS A 223 -7.13 -37.31 8.68
C LYS A 223 -5.79 -38.04 8.36
N PRO A 224 -5.75 -39.38 8.41
CA PRO A 224 -4.55 -40.14 8.05
C PRO A 224 -4.27 -40.09 6.55
#